data_AF-A0A356QC14-F1
#
_entry.id   AF-A0A356QC14-F1
#
_cell.length_a   1.000
_cell.length_b   1.000
_cell.length_c   1.000
_cell.angle_alpha   90.00
_cell.angle_beta   90.00
_cell.angle_gamma   90.00
#
_symmetry.space_group_name_H-M   'P 1'
#
loop_
_entity.id
_entity.type
_entity.pdbx_description
1 polymer ?
#
loop_
_entity_poly.entity_id
_entity_poly.type
_entity_poly.pdbx_seq_one_letter_code
_entity_poly.pdbx_strand_id
1 'polypeptide(L)' 'YLIPRMPDAPKVVRVHLIDNPGDAMGGVGEPGLPPVAPALCNAIYAATGKRIRRLPVAGQLST' A
#
# COMPACT_ATOMS: atom_id res chain seq x y z
N TYR A 1 14.66 -8.62 -12.21
CA TYR A 1 13.53 -8.46 -11.27
C TYR A 1 13.67 -7.11 -10.60
N LEU A 2 12.62 -6.30 -10.56
CA LEU A 2 12.66 -4.97 -9.94
C LEU A 2 12.40 -5.12 -8.44
N ILE A 3 13.34 -4.66 -7.61
CA ILE A 3 13.22 -4.66 -6.15
C ILE A 3 13.32 -3.20 -5.68
N PRO A 4 12.38 -2.71 -4.86
CA PRO A 4 12.47 -1.39 -4.26
C PRO A 4 13.79 -1.19 -3.50
N ARG A 5 14.39 -0.02 -3.66
CA ARG A 5 15.58 0.43 -2.92
C ARG A 5 15.19 1.54 -1.95
N MET A 6 16.13 1.95 -1.10
CA MET A 6 15.91 3.02 -0.12
C MET A 6 15.29 4.31 -0.73
N PRO A 7 15.66 4.75 -1.96
CA PRO A 7 15.03 5.92 -2.58
C PRO A 7 13.56 5.74 -3.00
N ASP A 8 13.09 4.50 -3.17
CA ASP A 8 11.72 4.20 -3.61
C ASP A 8 10.73 4.17 -2.44
N ALA A 9 11.24 4.10 -1.20
CA ALA A 9 10.42 4.11 -0.01
C ALA A 9 9.89 5.53 0.29
N PRO A 10 8.65 5.65 0.82
CA PRO A 10 8.16 6.94 1.27
C PRO A 10 9.04 7.48 2.41
N LYS A 11 9.31 8.79 2.39
CA LYS A 11 10.10 9.47 3.44
C LYS A 11 9.44 9.40 4.83
N VAL A 12 8.13 9.22 4.88
CA VAL A 12 7.33 9.18 6.10
C VAL A 12 6.41 7.97 6.06
N VAL A 13 6.50 7.13 7.10
CA VAL A 13 5.58 6.02 7.36
C VAL A 13 5.00 6.25 8.75
N ARG A 14 3.67 6.31 8.85
CA ARG A 14 2.97 6.42 10.14
C ARG A 14 2.40 5.05 10.49
N VAL A 15 2.70 4.59 11.69
CA VAL A 15 2.18 3.33 12.23
C VAL A 15 1.22 3.66 13.36
N HIS A 16 0.00 3.15 13.26
CA HIS A 16 -1.02 3.29 14.28
C HIS A 16 -1.28 1.90 14.86
N LEU A 17 -0.93 1.71 16.14
CA LEU A 17 -1.28 0.51 16.87
C LEU A 17 -2.68 0.67 17.44
N ILE A 18 -3.52 -0.33 17.20
CA ILE A 18 -4.88 -0.37 17.74
C ILE A 18 -4.80 -1.16 19.05
N ASP A 19 -5.21 -0.54 20.14
CA ASP A 19 -5.27 -1.16 21.45
C ASP A 19 -6.63 -1.82 21.66
N ASN A 20 -6.65 -3.15 21.73
CA ASN A 20 -7.85 -3.96 21.93
C ASN A 20 -7.71 -4.78 23.23
N PRO A 21 -8.01 -4.17 24.39
CA PRO A 21 -7.88 -4.85 25.67
C PRO A 21 -8.85 -6.04 25.77
N GLY A 22 -8.33 -7.19 26.20
CA GLY A 22 -9.11 -8.44 26.35
C GLY A 22 -9.02 -9.39 25.16
N ASP A 23 -8.52 -8.93 24.01
CA ASP A 23 -8.25 -9.80 22.86
C ASP A 23 -6.91 -10.54 23.02
N ALA A 24 -6.84 -11.75 22.49
CA ALA A 24 -5.57 -12.47 22.38
C ALA A 24 -4.68 -11.83 21.31
N MET A 25 -3.36 -11.87 21.51
CA MET A 25 -2.40 -11.35 20.54
C MET A 25 -2.45 -12.12 19.22
N GLY A 26 -2.61 -11.40 18.11
CA GLY A 26 -2.58 -11.95 16.75
C GLY A 26 -1.22 -11.81 16.07
N GLY A 27 -1.08 -12.44 14.91
CA GLY A 27 0.08 -12.26 14.03
C GLY A 27 0.04 -10.93 13.27
N VAL A 28 1.18 -10.24 13.19
CA VAL A 28 1.30 -8.91 12.53
C VAL A 28 2.20 -8.92 11.29
N GLY A 29 2.86 -10.04 10.98
CA GLY A 29 3.81 -10.11 9.85
C GLY A 29 3.17 -9.91 8.48
N GLU A 30 2.06 -10.58 8.21
CA GLU A 30 1.34 -10.49 6.92
C GLU A 30 0.37 -9.30 6.82
N PRO A 31 -0.44 -8.94 7.84
CA PRO A 31 -1.51 -7.95 7.71
C PRO A 31 -1.09 -6.57 7.16
N GLY A 32 0.17 -6.17 7.34
CA GLY A 32 0.67 -4.90 6.83
C GLY A 32 0.81 -4.82 5.31
N LEU A 33 0.95 -5.95 4.60
CA LEU A 33 1.24 -5.97 3.16
C LEU A 33 -0.02 -5.93 2.26
N PRO A 34 -1.07 -6.75 2.48
CA PRO A 34 -2.27 -6.76 1.64
C PRO A 34 -2.92 -5.39 1.38
N PRO A 35 -3.02 -4.45 2.35
CA PRO A 35 -3.70 -3.18 2.11
C PRO A 35 -2.88 -2.19 1.25
N VAL A 36 -1.57 -2.38 1.08
CA VAL A 36 -0.69 -1.40 0.41
C VAL A 36 -1.07 -1.19 -1.06
N ALA A 37 -1.20 -2.28 -1.82
CA ALA A 37 -1.50 -2.21 -3.25
C ALA A 37 -2.88 -1.57 -3.56
N PRO A 38 -4.00 -1.98 -2.93
CA PRO A 38 -5.29 -1.33 -3.18
C PRO A 38 -5.34 0.12 -2.68
N ALA A 39 -4.67 0.45 -1.57
CA ALA A 39 -4.59 1.84 -1.10
C ALA A 39 -3.87 2.74 -2.12
N LEU A 40 -2.76 2.28 -2.70
CA LEU A 40 -2.03 3.00 -3.74
C LEU A 40 -2.88 3.17 -5.02
N CYS A 41 -3.55 2.12 -5.48
CA CYS A 41 -4.45 2.20 -6.64
C CYS A 41 -5.62 3.18 -6.41
N ASN A 42 -6.18 3.21 -5.20
CA ASN A 42 -7.22 4.16 -4.84
C ASN A 42 -6.70 5.60 -4.82
N ALA A 43 -5.48 5.83 -4.33
CA ALA A 43 -4.83 7.14 -4.37
C ALA A 43 -4.58 7.62 -5.81
N ILE A 44 -4.13 6.73 -6.70
CA ILE A 44 -3.97 7.04 -8.13
C ILE A 44 -5.31 7.42 -8.76
N TYR A 45 -6.38 6.66 -8.47
CA TYR A 45 -7.72 6.99 -8.96
C TYR A 45 -8.20 8.34 -8.43
N ALA A 46 -8.01 8.62 -7.15
CA ALA A 46 -8.37 9.92 -6.55
C ALA A 46 -7.59 11.08 -7.19
N ALA A 47 -6.31 10.88 -7.55
CA ALA A 47 -5.47 11.91 -8.15
C ALA A 47 -5.69 12.11 -9.66
N THR A 48 -6.10 11.08 -10.39
CA THR A 48 -6.09 11.09 -11.87
C THR A 48 -7.42 10.74 -12.53
N GLY A 49 -8.39 10.20 -11.79
CA GLY A 49 -9.61 9.60 -12.34
C GLY A 49 -9.41 8.26 -13.07
N LYS A 50 -8.17 7.84 -13.34
CA LYS A 50 -7.86 6.55 -14.00
C LYS A 50 -7.89 5.41 -12.97
N ARG A 51 -8.73 4.39 -13.21
CA ARG A 51 -8.90 3.26 -12.29
C ARG A 51 -8.03 2.07 -12.70
N ILE A 52 -7.09 1.67 -11.84
CA ILE A 52 -6.21 0.52 -12.08
C ILE A 52 -6.77 -0.74 -11.39
N ARG A 53 -6.93 -1.82 -12.14
CA ARG A 53 -7.40 -3.13 -11.63
C ARG A 53 -6.43 -4.29 -11.86
N ARG A 54 -5.35 -4.06 -12.60
CA ARG A 54 -4.31 -5.05 -12.91
C ARG A 54 -2.97 -4.47 -12.51
N LEU A 55 -2.22 -5.19 -11.68
CA LEU A 55 -0.86 -4.85 -11.32
C LEU A 55 0.14 -5.51 -12.28
N PRO A 56 1.35 -4.94 -12.47
CA PRO A 56 1.83 -3.67 -11.90
C PRO A 56 1.23 -2.44 -12.59
N VAL A 57 1.23 -1.27 -11.93
CA VAL A 57 0.72 0.00 -12.51
C VAL A 57 1.45 0.32 -13.83
N ALA A 58 2.79 0.31 -13.84
CA ALA A 58 3.63 0.48 -15.02
C ALA A 58 3.16 1.63 -15.94
N GLY A 59 3.06 1.40 -17.25
CA GLY A 59 2.64 2.40 -18.24
C GLY A 59 1.15 2.71 -18.28
N GLN A 60 0.32 2.18 -17.36
CA GLN A 60 -1.14 2.35 -17.44
C GLN A 60 -1.61 3.81 -17.24
N LEU A 61 -0.70 4.73 -16.88
CA LEU A 61 -0.99 6.15 -16.74
C LEU A 61 -0.57 7.00 -17.95
N SER A 62 0.20 6.46 -18.90
CA SER A 62 0.57 7.21 -20.10
C SER A 62 -0.67 7.59 -20.92
N THR A 63 -0.65 8.80 -21.47
CA THR A 63 -1.65 9.32 -22.40
C THR A 63 -1.10 9.20 -23.81
#